data_AF-A0A800A0E0-F1
#
_entry.id   AF-A0A800A0E0-F1
#
_cell.length_a   1.000
_cell.length_b   1.000
_cell.length_c   1.000
_cell.angle_alpha   90.00
_cell.angle_beta   90.00
_cell.angle_gamma   90.00
#
_symmetry.space_group_name_H-M   'P 1'
#
loop_
_entity.id
_entity.type
_entity.pdbx_description
1 polymer ?
#
loop_
_entity_poly.entity_id
_entity_poly.type
_entity_poly.pdbx_seq_one_letter_code
_entity_poly.pdbx_strand_id
1 'polypeptide(L)'
;MNMELIVNLILCIIILALGIWAYTQKRGETPLFIGIAFGLFGTSHFPKLAGLGVSLASLLVVIRVIAYLLVLIALSRVAIKGRAR
;
A
#
# COMPACT_ATOMS: atom_id res chain seq x y z
N MET A 1 3.63 -17.58 -15.10
CA MET A 1 3.97 -16.58 -14.06
C MET A 1 3.47 -15.23 -14.54
N ASN A 2 2.50 -14.63 -13.87
CA ASN A 2 1.84 -13.44 -14.41
C ASN A 2 2.74 -12.21 -14.19
N MET A 3 3.22 -11.60 -15.27
CA MET A 3 4.14 -10.46 -15.23
C MET A 3 3.56 -9.25 -14.48
N GLU A 4 2.23 -9.09 -14.53
CA GLU A 4 1.45 -8.12 -13.76
C GLU A 4 1.67 -8.20 -12.23
N LEU A 5 1.79 -9.41 -11.68
CA LEU A 5 1.92 -9.62 -10.22
C LEU A 5 3.32 -9.20 -9.74
N ILE A 6 4.33 -9.49 -10.55
CA ILE A 6 5.73 -9.20 -10.23
C ILE A 6 5.97 -7.69 -10.26
N VAL A 7 5.49 -7.01 -11.30
CA VAL A 7 5.63 -5.55 -11.43
C VAL A 7 4.92 -4.85 -10.27
N ASN A 8 3.69 -5.26 -9.94
CA ASN A 8 2.95 -4.69 -8.81
C ASN A 8 3.65 -4.93 -7.46
N LEU A 9 4.26 -6.10 -7.26
CA LEU A 9 5.00 -6.40 -6.04
C LEU A 9 6.25 -5.53 -5.90
N ILE A 10 7.02 -5.36 -6.98
CA ILE A 10 8.21 -4.50 -7.00
C ILE A 10 7.83 -3.05 -6.67
N LEU A 11 6.78 -2.54 -7.32
CA LEU A 11 6.30 -1.18 -7.07
C LEU A 11 5.81 -1.00 -5.62
N CYS A 12 5.09 -1.98 -5.06
CA CYS A 12 4.67 -1.95 -3.65
C CYS A 12 5.86 -1.87 -2.70
N ILE A 13 6.94 -2.63 -2.94
CA ILE A 13 8.16 -2.61 -2.13
C ILE A 13 8.85 -1.25 -2.22
N ILE A 14 8.98 -0.69 -3.43
CA ILE A 14 9.59 0.64 -3.63
C ILE A 14 8.78 1.71 -2.89
N ILE A 15 7.45 1.70 -3.01
CA ILE A 15 6.59 2.70 -2.35
C ILE A 15 6.62 2.54 -0.83
N LEU A 16 6.65 1.30 -0.32
CA LEU A 16 6.82 1.04 1.11
C LEU A 16 8.16 1.60 1.62
N ALA A 17 9.26 1.34 0.92
CA ALA A 17 10.57 1.85 1.27
C ALA A 17 10.62 3.39 1.26
N LEU A 18 10.03 4.02 0.23
CA LEU A 18 9.91 5.47 0.14
C LEU A 18 9.03 6.05 1.26
N GLY A 19 7.94 5.38 1.63
CA GLY A 19 7.05 5.80 2.71
C GLY A 19 7.74 5.75 4.09
N ILE A 20 8.50 4.69 4.36
CA ILE A 20 9.32 4.56 5.57
C ILE A 20 10.41 5.62 5.58
N TRP A 21 11.14 5.81 4.48
CA TRP A 21 12.20 6.80 4.40
C TRP A 21 11.68 8.23 4.58
N ALA A 22 10.55 8.58 3.96
CA ALA A 22 9.94 9.89 4.14
C ALA A 22 9.48 10.14 5.58
N TYR A 23 9.05 9.10 6.29
CA TYR A 23 8.75 9.17 7.73
C TYR A 23 9.99 9.40 8.58
N THR A 24 11.10 8.69 8.32
CA THR A 24 12.37 8.89 9.04
C THR A 24 12.93 10.29 8.83
N GLN A 25 12.64 10.93 7.69
CA GLN A 25 13.02 12.32 7.39
C GLN A 25 12.11 13.38 8.04
N LYS A 26 11.26 13.02 9.02
CA LYS A 26 10.29 13.89 9.73
C LYS A 26 9.35 14.68 8.81
N ARG A 27 9.05 14.20 7.59
CA ARG A 27 8.15 14.88 6.63
C ARG A 27 6.65 14.71 6.95
N GLY A 28 6.33 14.33 8.19
CA GLY A 28 4.97 14.06 8.66
C GLY A 28 4.61 12.58 8.58
N GLU A 29 3.45 12.25 9.14
CA GLU A 29 2.97 10.86 9.24
C GLU A 29 2.37 10.34 7.93
N THR A 30 1.96 11.24 7.03
CA THR A 30 1.26 10.89 5.80
C THR A 30 2.02 9.93 4.88
N PRO A 31 3.32 10.13 4.59
CA PRO A 31 4.10 9.19 3.77
C PRO A 31 4.14 7.77 4.37
N LEU A 32 4.09 7.65 5.69
CA LEU A 32 4.07 6.36 6.38
C LEU A 32 2.76 5.61 6.13
N PHE A 33 1.62 6.30 6.21
CA PHE A 33 0.30 5.71 5.90
C PHE A 33 0.24 5.19 4.47
N ILE A 34 0.79 5.94 3.51
CA ILE A 34 0.89 5.52 2.11
C ILE A 34 1.79 4.28 1.99
N GLY A 35 2.97 4.31 2.62
CA GLY A 35 3.89 3.17 2.63
C GLY A 35 3.24 1.89 3.16
N ILE A 36 2.60 1.96 4.33
CA ILE A 36 1.91 0.82 4.97
C ILE A 36 0.78 0.30 4.07
N ALA A 37 -0.01 1.19 3.46
CA ALA A 37 -1.08 0.80 2.54
C ALA A 37 -0.54 0.00 1.34
N PHE A 38 0.55 0.45 0.73
CA PHE A 38 1.20 -0.26 -0.37
C PHE A 38 1.89 -1.55 0.08
N GLY A 39 2.41 -1.60 1.31
CA GLY A 39 2.90 -2.84 1.92
C GLY A 39 1.81 -3.91 2.05
N LEU A 40 0.63 -3.55 2.59
CA LEU A 40 -0.56 -4.40 2.64
C LEU A 40 -1.05 -4.81 1.24
N PHE A 41 -0.94 -3.91 0.26
CA PHE A 41 -1.28 -4.21 -1.13
C PHE A 41 -0.35 -5.28 -1.73
N GLY A 42 0.95 -5.18 -1.43
CA GLY A 42 1.98 -6.15 -1.84
C GLY A 42 1.78 -7.53 -1.25
N THR A 43 1.42 -7.65 0.03
CA THR A 43 1.15 -8.95 0.66
C THR A 43 -0.05 -9.67 0.05
N SER A 44 -1.01 -8.92 -0.53
CA SER A 44 -2.14 -9.53 -1.24
C SER A 44 -1.79 -10.26 -2.55
N HIS A 45 -0.55 -10.09 -3.04
CA HIS A 45 -0.06 -10.74 -4.27
C HIS A 45 0.69 -12.05 -3.98
N PHE A 46 1.17 -12.24 -2.74
CA PHE A 46 1.91 -13.44 -2.32
C PHE A 46 1.13 -14.75 -2.49
N PRO A 47 -0.15 -14.86 -2.08
CA PRO A 47 -0.91 -16.10 -2.24
C PRO A 47 -1.17 -16.47 -3.70
N LYS A 48 -1.23 -15.46 -4.59
CA LYS A 48 -1.35 -15.68 -6.04
C LYS A 48 -0.05 -16.21 -6.64
N LEU A 49 1.11 -15.76 -6.13
CA LEU A 49 2.43 -16.29 -6.50
C LEU A 49 2.66 -17.71 -5.96
N ALA A 50 2.12 -18.03 -4.78
CA ALA A 50 2.21 -19.35 -4.15
C ALA A 50 1.19 -20.39 -4.67
N GLY A 51 0.32 -20.04 -5.62
CA GLY A 51 -0.70 -20.95 -6.17
C GLY A 51 -1.90 -21.24 -5.27
N LEU A 52 -2.09 -20.48 -4.18
CA LEU A 52 -3.12 -20.71 -3.14
C LEU A 52 -4.48 -20.05 -3.46
N GLY A 53 -4.81 -19.92 -4.74
CA GLY A 53 -5.69 -18.87 -5.27
C GLY A 53 -7.17 -18.88 -4.86
N VAL A 54 -7.74 -20.03 -4.47
CA VAL A 54 -9.20 -20.14 -4.28
C VAL A 54 -9.63 -19.89 -2.84
N SER A 55 -8.83 -20.31 -1.85
CA SER A 55 -9.21 -20.23 -0.43
C SER A 55 -9.04 -18.83 0.17
N LEU A 56 -8.07 -18.04 -0.31
CA LEU A 56 -7.75 -16.73 0.28
C LEU A 56 -8.37 -15.53 -0.45
N ALA A 57 -9.14 -15.74 -1.52
CA ALA A 57 -9.62 -14.65 -2.38
C ALA A 57 -10.38 -13.55 -1.61
N SER A 58 -11.32 -13.95 -0.74
CA SER A 58 -12.10 -13.00 0.08
C SER A 58 -11.24 -12.23 1.08
N LEU A 59 -10.27 -12.88 1.72
CA LEU A 59 -9.34 -12.24 2.65
C LEU A 59 -8.46 -11.20 1.92
N LEU A 60 -8.00 -11.50 0.70
CA LEU A 60 -7.19 -10.58 -0.10
C LEU A 60 -7.98 -9.34 -0.53
N VAL A 61 -9.28 -9.48 -0.80
CA VAL A 61 -10.16 -8.34 -1.10
C VAL A 61 -10.28 -7.43 0.13
N VAL A 62 -10.49 -7.98 1.32
CA VAL A 62 -10.55 -7.20 2.56
C VAL A 62 -9.25 -6.41 2.80
N ILE A 63 -8.10 -7.05 2.62
CA ILE A 63 -6.78 -6.39 2.74
C ILE A 63 -6.66 -5.22 1.75
N ARG A 64 -7.12 -5.40 0.50
CA ARG A 64 -7.09 -4.34 -0.52
C ARG A 64 -8.01 -3.18 -0.16
N VAL A 65 -9.22 -3.45 0.34
CA VAL A 65 -10.15 -2.40 0.79
C VAL A 65 -9.52 -1.58 1.92
N ILE A 66 -8.91 -2.23 2.91
CA ILE A 66 -8.21 -1.54 4.00
C ILE A 66 -7.06 -0.68 3.46
N ALA A 67 -6.25 -1.22 2.53
CA ALA A 67 -5.18 -0.46 1.89
C ALA A 67 -5.71 0.78 1.14
N TYR A 68 -6.81 0.66 0.39
CA TYR A 68 -7.43 1.81 -0.28
C TYR A 68 -7.95 2.86 0.71
N LEU A 69 -8.55 2.45 1.82
CA LEU A 69 -8.98 3.38 2.88
C LEU A 69 -7.80 4.13 3.49
N LEU A 70 -6.67 3.45 3.74
CA LEU A 70 -5.45 4.08 4.24
C LEU A 70 -4.90 5.14 3.26
N VAL A 71 -4.91 4.84 1.95
CA VAL A 71 -4.52 5.81 0.92
C VAL A 71 -5.47 7.00 0.89
N LEU A 72 -6.79 6.77 0.97
CA LEU A 72 -7.78 7.85 1.00
C LEU A 72 -7.55 8.77 2.21
N ILE A 73 -7.38 8.21 3.41
CA ILE A 73 -7.12 8.99 4.63
C ILE A 73 -5.83 9.80 4.49
N ALA A 74 -4.76 9.18 3.97
CA ALA A 74 -3.50 9.84 3.73
C ALA A 74 -3.67 11.04 2.78
N LEU A 75 -4.33 10.84 1.64
CA LEU A 75 -4.58 11.91 0.67
C LEU A 75 -5.48 13.01 1.22
N SER A 76 -6.54 12.67 1.97
CA SER A 76 -7.40 13.64 2.64
C SER A 76 -6.62 14.51 3.62
N ARG A 77 -5.71 13.92 4.41
CA ARG A 77 -4.83 14.68 5.32
C ARG A 77 -3.92 15.64 4.58
N VAL A 78 -3.35 15.23 3.44
CA VAL A 78 -2.53 16.12 2.59
C VAL A 78 -3.37 17.26 2.03
N ALA A 79 -4.54 16.95 1.46
CA ALA A 79 -5.42 17.93 0.85
C ALA A 79 -5.91 18.99 1.85
N ILE A 80 -6.27 18.57 3.08
CA ILE A 80 -6.70 19.48 4.15
C ILE A 80 -5.52 20.34 4.61
N LYS A 81 -4.35 19.75 4.85
CA LYS A 81 -3.16 20.49 5.32
C LYS A 81 -2.61 21.45 4.26
N GLY A 82 -2.77 21.14 2.98
CA GLY A 82 -2.39 22.00 1.86
C GLY A 82 -3.32 23.19 1.64
N ARG A 83 -4.57 23.13 2.12
CA ARG A 83 -5.57 24.21 1.97
C ARG A 83 -5.48 25.28 3.07
N ALA A 84 -4.71 25.02 4.13
CA ALA A 84 -4.51 25.92 5.27
C ALA A 84 -3.21 26.75 5.19
N ARG A 85 -2.51 26.70 4.04
CA ARG A 85 -1.39 27.58 3.68
C ARG A 85 -1.80 28.46 2.52
#